data_AF-A0A939RJU9-F1
#
_entry.id   AF-A0A939RJU9-F1
#
_cell.length_a   1.000
_cell.length_b   1.000
_cell.length_c   1.000
_cell.angle_alpha   90.00
_cell.angle_beta   90.00
_cell.angle_gamma   90.00
#
_symmetry.space_group_name_H-M   'P 1'
#
loop_
_entity.id
_entity.type
_entity.pdbx_description
1 polymer ?
#
loop_
_entity_poly.entity_id
_entity_poly.type
_entity_poly.pdbx_seq_one_letter_code
_entity_poly.pdbx_strand_id
1 'polypeptide(L)'
;MKQTKLASLAESAINVLVGFGISLAAQVYFLPLLGVTVSIGQNVMFALIMTAISICRSYLLRRLFEALHIRRPLSPFVQAVIAERFRQVEREGWSTEHDDGYDRGTLGRAGAAFILHAGTESPAVPHEWPWTREWWKPAGYRRDLVRGVALAIAEGERFDRNRNPTGVPARLRRPLATQEQRQ
;
A
#
# COMPACT_ATOMS: atom_id res chain seq x y z
N MET A 1 1.01 1.29 -6.15
CA MET A 1 2.26 1.76 -6.80
C MET A 1 3.35 0.71 -6.61
N LYS A 2 3.94 0.18 -7.68
CA LYS A 2 5.11 -0.72 -7.54
C LYS A 2 6.30 0.14 -7.16
N GLN A 3 6.89 -0.08 -5.98
CA GLN A 3 8.19 0.50 -5.66
C GLN A 3 9.15 0.13 -6.79
N THR A 4 9.65 1.12 -7.52
CA THR A 4 10.53 0.87 -8.65
C THR A 4 11.83 0.28 -8.12
N LYS A 5 12.48 -0.60 -8.90
CA LYS A 5 13.78 -1.18 -8.50
C LYS A 5 14.81 -0.07 -8.18
N LEU A 6 14.71 1.05 -8.89
CA LEU A 6 15.47 2.28 -8.64
C LEU A 6 15.14 2.93 -7.28
N ALA A 7 13.86 3.01 -6.89
CA ALA A 7 13.48 3.54 -5.58
C ALA A 7 13.99 2.67 -4.41
N SER A 8 13.95 1.34 -4.52
CA SER A 8 14.50 0.44 -3.51
C SER A 8 16.05 0.49 -3.43
N LEU A 9 16.71 0.65 -4.58
CA LEU A 9 18.15 0.90 -4.64
C LEU A 9 18.51 2.22 -3.96
N ALA A 10 17.77 3.30 -4.26
CA ALA A 10 17.96 4.62 -3.67
C ALA A 10 17.76 4.59 -2.16
N GLU A 11 16.69 3.96 -1.67
CA GLU A 11 16.40 3.81 -0.23
C GLU A 11 17.54 3.09 0.50
N SER A 12 18.05 2.00 -0.10
CA SER A 12 19.18 1.25 0.47
C SER A 12 20.46 2.09 0.45
N ALA A 13 20.75 2.77 -0.66
CA ALA A 13 21.93 3.61 -0.81
C ALA A 13 21.93 4.78 0.20
N ILE A 14 20.78 5.44 0.40
CA ILE A 14 20.62 6.51 1.40
C ILE A 14 20.90 5.99 2.80
N ASN A 15 20.32 4.84 3.18
CA ASN A 15 20.58 4.23 4.49
C ASN A 15 22.06 3.91 4.71
N VAL A 16 22.76 3.43 3.68
CA VAL A 16 24.21 3.19 3.74
C VAL A 16 24.98 4.50 3.89
N LEU A 17 24.68 5.52 3.07
CA LEU A 17 25.36 6.81 3.09
C LEU A 17 25.18 7.54 4.43
N VAL A 18 23.98 7.48 5.02
CA VAL A 18 23.71 8.07 6.34
C VAL A 18 24.51 7.34 7.42
N GLY A 19 24.48 6.00 7.44
CA GLY A 19 25.26 5.21 8.41
C GLY A 19 26.76 5.44 8.28
N PHE A 20 27.25 5.57 7.04
CA PHE A 20 28.63 5.92 6.74
C PHE A 20 28.98 7.31 7.27
N GLY A 21 28.16 8.33 6.97
CA GLY A 21 28.39 9.70 7.41
C GLY A 21 28.43 9.85 8.92
N ILE A 22 27.52 9.18 9.64
CA ILE A 22 27.50 9.16 11.12
C ILE A 22 28.77 8.51 11.66
N SER A 23 29.18 7.37 11.09
CA SER A 23 30.40 6.67 11.51
C SER A 23 31.65 7.51 11.28
N LEU A 24 31.75 8.17 10.13
CA LEU A 24 32.87 9.06 9.79
C LEU A 24 32.90 10.28 10.72
N ALA A 25 31.76 10.90 11.00
CA ALA A 25 31.67 12.03 11.92
C ALA A 25 32.08 11.63 13.34
N ALA A 26 31.64 10.47 13.83
CA ALA A 26 32.09 9.94 15.11
C ALA A 26 33.61 9.77 15.14
N GLN A 27 34.23 9.24 14.08
CA GLN A 27 35.69 9.08 14.04
C GLN A 27 36.42 10.42 14.09
N VAL A 28 35.95 11.41 13.32
CA VAL A 28 36.58 12.74 13.25
C VAL A 28 36.45 13.52 14.56
N TYR A 29 35.36 13.37 15.30
CA TYR A 29 35.11 14.17 16.51
C TYR A 29 35.36 13.41 17.82
N PHE A 30 34.92 12.15 17.95
CA PHE A 30 35.08 11.38 19.18
C PHE A 30 36.50 10.83 19.38
N LEU A 31 37.19 10.35 18.33
CA LEU A 31 38.51 9.73 18.52
C LEU A 31 39.57 10.74 18.98
N PRO A 32 39.64 11.97 18.44
CA PRO A 32 40.55 12.99 18.97
C PRO A 32 40.18 13.41 20.39
N LEU A 33 38.89 13.44 20.73
CA LEU A 33 38.42 13.74 22.09
C LEU A 33 38.91 12.68 23.10
N LEU A 34 39.06 11.43 22.67
CA LEU A 34 39.64 10.34 23.45
C LEU A 34 41.17 10.30 23.42
N GLY A 35 41.82 11.29 22.79
CA GLY A 35 43.28 11.38 22.68
C GLY A 35 43.90 10.43 21.64
N VAL A 36 43.10 9.80 20.79
CA VAL A 36 43.58 8.88 19.75
C VAL A 36 43.70 9.65 18.44
N THR A 37 44.92 9.97 18.03
CA THR A 37 45.19 10.59 16.73
C THR A 37 45.23 9.53 15.64
N VAL A 38 44.19 9.49 14.81
CA VAL A 38 44.08 8.55 13.69
C VAL A 38 44.50 9.25 12.40
N SER A 39 45.40 8.62 11.64
CA SER A 39 45.85 9.11 10.33
C SER A 39 44.70 9.12 9.32
N ILE A 40 44.78 10.02 8.33
CA ILE A 40 43.84 10.08 7.21
C ILE A 40 43.72 8.73 6.51
N GLY A 41 44.84 8.00 6.33
CA GLY A 41 44.82 6.67 5.72
C GLY A 41 44.05 5.63 6.54
N GLN A 42 44.11 5.72 7.87
CA GLN A 42 43.36 4.84 8.76
C GLN A 42 41.85 5.16 8.73
N ASN A 43 41.48 6.45 8.65
CA ASN A 43 40.08 6.87 8.49
C ASN A 43 39.48 6.36 7.16
N VAL A 44 40.25 6.38 6.06
CA VAL A 44 39.82 5.79 4.79
C VAL A 44 39.62 4.27 4.91
N MET A 45 40.50 3.57 5.63
CA MET A 45 40.34 2.13 5.86
C MET A 45 39.07 1.81 6.66
N PHE A 46 38.78 2.56 7.73
CA PHE A 46 37.54 2.42 8.48
C PHE A 46 36.31 2.68 7.63
N ALA A 47 36.33 3.73 6.81
CA ALA A 47 35.29 4.06 5.84
C ALA A 47 35.00 2.89 4.89
N LEU A 48 36.04 2.25 4.34
CA LEU A 48 35.90 1.10 3.44
C LEU A 48 35.32 -0.13 4.17
N ILE A 49 35.80 -0.43 5.38
CA ILE A 49 35.29 -1.54 6.20
C ILE A 49 33.81 -1.35 6.53
N MET A 50 33.42 -0.15 6.97
CA MET A 50 32.03 0.17 7.29
C MET A 50 31.11 0.07 6.07
N THR A 51 31.61 0.46 4.91
CA THR A 51 30.90 0.30 3.63
C THR A 51 30.66 -1.19 3.32
N ALA A 52 31.69 -2.02 3.43
CA ALA A 52 31.58 -3.46 3.20
C ALA A 52 30.60 -4.14 4.18
N ILE A 53 30.69 -3.82 5.48
CA ILE A 53 29.78 -4.34 6.51
C ILE A 53 28.34 -3.92 6.21
N SER A 54 28.12 -2.67 5.80
CA SER A 54 26.78 -2.16 5.50
C SER A 54 26.13 -2.90 4.34
N ILE A 55 26.89 -3.13 3.26
CA ILE A 55 26.45 -3.92 2.10
C ILE A 55 26.13 -5.36 2.53
N CYS A 56 27.05 -6.00 3.25
CA CYS A 56 26.91 -7.38 3.71
C CYS A 56 25.66 -7.54 4.60
N ARG A 57 25.50 -6.68 5.61
CA ARG A 57 24.33 -6.68 6.50
C ARG A 57 23.02 -6.50 5.73
N SER A 58 22.98 -5.56 4.78
CA SER A 58 21.76 -5.27 4.01
C SER A 58 21.36 -6.46 3.14
N TYR A 59 22.33 -7.11 2.51
CA TYR A 59 22.11 -8.32 1.73
C TYR A 59 21.65 -9.49 2.61
N LEU A 60 22.34 -9.75 3.73
CA LEU A 60 22.01 -10.84 4.65
C LEU A 60 20.63 -10.66 5.28
N LEU A 61 20.28 -9.44 5.73
CA LEU A 61 18.96 -9.16 6.30
C LEU A 61 17.86 -9.32 5.27
N ARG A 62 18.06 -8.84 4.03
CA ARG A 62 17.10 -9.06 2.94
C ARG A 62 16.89 -10.55 2.71
N ARG A 63 17.99 -11.32 2.62
CA ARG A 63 17.93 -12.76 2.38
C ARG A 63 17.28 -13.52 3.54
N LEU A 64 17.53 -13.10 4.77
CA LEU A 64 16.92 -13.66 5.97
C LEU A 64 15.42 -13.37 6.02
N PHE A 65 14.97 -12.15 5.71
CA PHE A 65 13.54 -11.83 5.67
C PHE A 65 12.79 -12.56 4.57
N GLU A 66 13.43 -12.76 3.41
CA GLU A 66 12.91 -13.63 2.35
C GLU A 66 12.81 -15.09 2.83
N ALA A 67 13.85 -15.62 3.49
CA ALA A 67 13.85 -16.99 4.01
C ALA A 67 12.79 -17.20 5.10
N LEU A 68 12.62 -16.23 6.00
CA LEU A 68 11.66 -16.28 7.10
C LEU A 68 10.21 -16.00 6.66
N HIS A 69 9.96 -15.76 5.36
CA HIS A 69 8.63 -15.44 4.82
C HIS A 69 7.91 -14.27 5.53
N ILE A 70 8.66 -13.39 6.21
CA ILE A 70 8.10 -12.28 6.99
C ILE A 70 7.37 -11.28 6.09
N ARG A 71 7.69 -11.24 4.78
CA ARG A 71 6.94 -10.49 3.77
C ARG A 71 6.60 -11.39 2.60
N ARG A 72 5.35 -11.87 2.51
CA ARG A 72 4.82 -12.45 1.27
C ARG A 72 4.43 -11.30 0.33
N PRO A 73 5.11 -11.12 -0.82
CA PRO A 73 4.72 -10.08 -1.76
C PRO A 73 3.32 -10.39 -2.33
N LEU A 74 2.48 -9.37 -2.45
CA LEU A 74 1.17 -9.51 -3.09
C LEU A 74 1.34 -10.00 -4.53
N SER A 75 0.45 -10.87 -5.00
CA SER A 75 0.51 -11.39 -6.37
C SER A 75 0.35 -10.25 -7.40
N PRO A 76 0.84 -10.41 -8.64
CA PRO A 76 0.68 -9.40 -9.69
C PRO A 76 -0.78 -9.00 -9.96
N PHE A 77 -1.73 -9.89 -9.70
CA PHE A 77 -3.16 -9.60 -9.81
C PHE A 77 -3.64 -8.67 -8.70
N VAL A 78 -3.34 -8.98 -7.43
CA VAL A 78 -3.71 -8.13 -6.29
C VAL A 78 -3.08 -6.74 -6.41
N GLN A 79 -1.83 -6.66 -6.85
CA GLN A 79 -1.18 -5.37 -7.12
C GLN A 79 -1.91 -4.57 -8.21
N ALA A 80 -2.47 -5.23 -9.22
CA ALA A 80 -3.23 -4.57 -10.28
C ALA A 80 -4.60 -4.08 -9.78
N VAL A 81 -5.27 -4.83 -8.91
CA VAL A 81 -6.50 -4.40 -8.23
C VAL A 81 -6.26 -3.14 -7.40
N ILE A 82 -5.20 -3.14 -6.58
CA ILE A 82 -4.81 -1.96 -5.78
C ILE A 82 -4.49 -0.77 -6.69
N ALA A 83 -3.75 -1.01 -7.78
CA ALA A 83 -3.44 0.06 -8.74
C ALA A 83 -4.69 0.62 -9.42
N GLU A 84 -5.66 -0.23 -9.77
CA GLU A 84 -6.93 0.20 -10.35
C GLU A 84 -7.77 1.02 -9.35
N ARG A 85 -7.81 0.59 -8.08
CA ARG A 85 -8.39 1.37 -6.98
C ARG A 85 -7.82 2.78 -6.90
N PHE A 86 -6.50 2.90 -6.88
CA PHE A 86 -5.85 4.22 -6.87
C PHE A 86 -6.14 5.01 -8.14
N ARG A 87 -6.17 4.37 -9.31
CA ARG A 87 -6.50 5.04 -10.58
C ARG A 87 -7.90 5.65 -10.55
N GLN A 88 -8.90 4.93 -10.03
CA GLN A 88 -10.28 5.41 -9.89
C GLN A 88 -10.34 6.66 -8.99
N VAL A 89 -9.66 6.62 -7.85
CA VAL A 89 -9.60 7.76 -6.91
C VAL A 89 -8.82 8.93 -7.49
N GLU A 90 -7.58 8.70 -7.93
CA GLU A 90 -6.61 9.76 -8.29
C GLU A 90 -6.86 10.36 -9.67
N ARG A 91 -7.32 9.57 -10.64
CA ARG A 91 -7.51 10.05 -12.03
C ARG A 91 -8.96 10.34 -12.36
N GLU A 92 -9.90 9.54 -11.85
CA GLU A 92 -11.33 9.70 -12.17
C GLU A 92 -12.05 10.54 -11.10
N GLY A 93 -11.41 10.83 -9.97
CA GLY A 93 -11.99 11.61 -8.89
C GLY A 93 -13.10 10.87 -8.14
N TRP A 94 -13.20 9.54 -8.29
CA TRP A 94 -14.14 8.71 -7.56
C TRP A 94 -13.62 8.51 -6.14
N SER A 95 -13.77 9.57 -5.33
CA SER A 95 -13.31 9.60 -3.96
C SER A 95 -14.14 8.67 -3.08
N THR A 96 -13.65 8.43 -1.87
CA THR A 96 -14.39 7.67 -0.85
C THR A 96 -15.74 8.31 -0.51
N GLU A 97 -15.81 9.64 -0.53
CA GLU A 97 -17.03 10.42 -0.28
C GLU A 97 -18.01 10.32 -1.45
N HIS A 98 -17.52 10.28 -2.69
CA HIS A 98 -18.34 9.99 -3.86
C HIS A 98 -18.97 8.60 -3.75
N ASP A 99 -18.17 7.60 -3.37
CA ASP A 99 -18.64 6.22 -3.21
C ASP A 99 -19.69 6.09 -2.10
N ASP A 100 -19.56 6.87 -1.02
CA ASP A 100 -20.50 6.90 0.10
C ASP A 100 -21.89 7.44 -0.28
N GLY A 101 -21.99 8.19 -1.39
CA GLY A 101 -23.26 8.67 -1.94
C GLY A 101 -24.13 7.58 -2.56
N TYR A 102 -23.62 6.37 -2.79
CA TYR A 102 -24.40 5.27 -3.35
C TYR A 102 -25.09 4.42 -2.28
N ASP A 103 -26.22 3.82 -2.67
CA ASP A 103 -26.89 2.80 -1.87
C ASP A 103 -26.06 1.52 -1.74
N ARG A 104 -26.34 0.76 -0.68
CA ARG A 104 -25.64 -0.49 -0.39
C ARG A 104 -25.72 -1.48 -1.53
N GLY A 105 -24.57 -2.03 -1.89
CA GLY A 105 -24.41 -3.02 -2.94
C GLY A 105 -24.35 -2.42 -4.34
N THR A 106 -24.48 -1.10 -4.53
CA THR A 106 -24.41 -0.49 -5.86
C THR A 106 -23.04 -0.70 -6.50
N LEU A 107 -21.96 -0.42 -5.76
CA LEU A 107 -20.59 -0.61 -6.24
C LEU A 107 -20.27 -2.11 -6.34
N GLY A 108 -20.79 -2.91 -5.41
CA GLY A 108 -20.70 -4.36 -5.45
C GLY A 108 -21.34 -4.99 -6.70
N ARG A 109 -22.55 -4.55 -7.09
CA ARG A 109 -23.24 -5.01 -8.31
C ARG A 109 -22.49 -4.62 -9.57
N ALA A 110 -22.00 -3.38 -9.66
CA ALA A 110 -21.14 -2.97 -10.76
C ALA A 110 -19.87 -3.82 -10.85
N GLY A 111 -19.27 -4.13 -9.70
CA GLY A 111 -18.12 -5.03 -9.62
C GLY A 111 -18.44 -6.44 -10.11
N ALA A 112 -19.59 -6.99 -9.69
CA ALA A 112 -20.08 -8.28 -10.13
C ALA A 112 -20.33 -8.32 -11.64
N ALA A 113 -20.90 -7.26 -12.22
CA ALA A 113 -21.14 -7.14 -13.66
C ALA A 113 -19.85 -7.38 -14.46
N PHE A 114 -18.77 -6.68 -14.11
CA PHE A 114 -17.46 -6.87 -14.76
C PHE A 114 -16.89 -8.28 -14.55
N ILE A 115 -17.11 -8.91 -13.39
CA ILE A 115 -16.60 -10.24 -13.11
C ILE A 115 -17.36 -11.31 -13.90
N LEU A 116 -18.70 -11.25 -13.89
CA LEU A 116 -19.57 -12.22 -14.56
C LEU A 116 -19.44 -12.15 -16.08
N HIS A 117 -19.20 -10.95 -16.61
CA HIS A 117 -19.06 -10.69 -18.05
C HIS A 117 -17.59 -10.52 -18.48
N ALA A 118 -16.63 -10.91 -17.65
CA ALA A 118 -15.22 -10.75 -17.93
C ALA A 118 -14.84 -11.44 -19.26
N GLY A 119 -14.25 -10.68 -20.19
CA GLY A 119 -13.83 -11.22 -21.48
C GLY A 119 -14.96 -11.42 -22.50
N THR A 120 -16.22 -11.21 -22.12
CA THR A 120 -17.28 -10.98 -23.09
C THR A 120 -17.12 -9.54 -23.56
N GLU A 121 -16.42 -9.32 -24.67
CA GLU A 121 -16.24 -7.97 -25.26
C GLU A 121 -17.55 -7.38 -25.83
N SER A 122 -18.70 -7.85 -25.32
CA SER A 122 -20.03 -7.46 -25.74
C SER A 122 -20.36 -6.05 -25.23
N PRO A 123 -20.84 -5.15 -26.11
CA PRO A 123 -21.31 -3.82 -25.71
C PRO A 123 -22.72 -3.86 -25.09
N ALA A 124 -23.31 -5.05 -24.92
CA ALA A 124 -24.55 -5.22 -24.19
C ALA A 124 -24.31 -4.93 -22.70
N VAL A 125 -25.14 -4.07 -22.13
CA VAL A 125 -25.05 -3.69 -20.72
C VAL A 125 -25.72 -4.78 -19.88
N PRO A 126 -25.02 -5.39 -18.92
CA PRO A 126 -25.61 -6.38 -18.03
C PRO A 126 -26.75 -5.79 -17.20
N HIS A 127 -27.76 -6.61 -16.86
CA HIS A 127 -28.92 -6.18 -16.09
C HIS A 127 -28.52 -5.66 -14.68
N GLU A 128 -27.50 -6.24 -14.08
CA GLU A 128 -26.98 -5.84 -12.77
C GLU A 128 -26.20 -4.52 -12.79
N TRP A 129 -25.83 -4.00 -13.97
CA TRP A 129 -25.05 -2.77 -14.10
C TRP A 129 -25.88 -1.56 -13.64
N PRO A 130 -25.42 -0.80 -12.63
CA PRO A 130 -26.26 0.21 -11.99
C PRO A 130 -26.26 1.59 -12.67
N TRP A 131 -25.42 1.80 -13.68
CA TRP A 131 -25.19 3.11 -14.29
C TRP A 131 -25.56 3.13 -15.77
N THR A 132 -25.48 4.31 -16.38
CA THR A 132 -25.75 4.45 -17.82
C THR A 132 -24.76 3.65 -18.66
N ARG A 133 -25.19 3.31 -19.88
CA ARG A 133 -24.42 2.52 -20.85
C ARG A 133 -23.03 3.07 -21.13
N GLU A 134 -22.87 4.40 -21.11
CA GLU A 134 -21.60 5.07 -21.39
C GLU A 134 -20.48 4.68 -20.42
N TRP A 135 -20.83 4.21 -19.22
CA TRP A 135 -19.90 3.74 -18.21
C TRP A 135 -19.58 2.23 -18.32
N TRP A 136 -20.36 1.48 -19.09
CA TRP A 136 -20.07 0.07 -19.38
C TRP A 136 -19.00 -0.05 -20.48
N LYS A 137 -17.76 -0.30 -20.05
CA LYS A 137 -16.58 -0.35 -20.94
C LYS A 137 -15.79 -1.65 -20.73
N PRO A 138 -16.30 -2.82 -21.15
CA PRO A 138 -15.55 -4.08 -21.05
C PRO A 138 -14.23 -3.94 -21.81
N ALA A 139 -13.17 -4.53 -21.27
CA ALA A 139 -11.82 -4.30 -21.77
C ALA A 139 -10.92 -5.55 -21.66
N GLY A 140 -11.55 -6.72 -21.67
CA GLY A 140 -10.91 -8.03 -21.72
C GLY A 140 -10.80 -8.70 -20.35
N TYR A 141 -10.70 -10.03 -20.37
CA TYR A 141 -10.86 -10.89 -19.20
C TYR A 141 -10.12 -10.42 -17.94
N ARG A 142 -8.79 -10.27 -18.02
CA ARG A 142 -7.97 -9.89 -16.86
C ARG A 142 -8.31 -8.48 -16.36
N ARG A 143 -8.59 -7.54 -17.26
CA ARG A 143 -8.83 -6.14 -16.91
C ARG A 143 -10.21 -5.97 -16.28
N ASP A 144 -11.20 -6.69 -16.78
CA ASP A 144 -12.56 -6.69 -16.23
C ASP A 144 -12.57 -7.31 -14.82
N LEU A 145 -11.85 -8.42 -14.60
CA LEU A 145 -11.65 -8.96 -13.26
C LEU A 145 -11.00 -7.94 -12.30
N VAL A 146 -9.97 -7.23 -12.75
CA VAL A 146 -9.28 -6.21 -11.94
C VAL A 146 -10.23 -5.07 -11.56
N ARG A 147 -11.02 -4.56 -12.51
CA ARG A 147 -12.02 -3.50 -12.27
C ARG A 147 -13.15 -3.97 -11.35
N GLY A 148 -13.62 -5.20 -11.56
CA GLY A 148 -14.70 -5.76 -10.77
C GLY A 148 -14.30 -5.95 -9.31
N VAL A 149 -13.11 -6.51 -9.06
CA VAL A 149 -12.57 -6.64 -7.70
C VAL A 149 -12.25 -5.27 -7.10
N ALA A 150 -11.75 -4.33 -7.90
CA ALA A 150 -11.59 -2.96 -7.43
C ALA A 150 -12.94 -2.41 -6.94
N LEU A 151 -14.01 -2.43 -7.74
CA LEU A 151 -15.35 -1.98 -7.31
C LEU A 151 -15.88 -2.70 -6.06
N ALA A 152 -15.63 -4.01 -5.91
CA ALA A 152 -15.97 -4.73 -4.69
C ALA A 152 -15.21 -4.19 -3.45
N ILE A 153 -13.96 -3.76 -3.60
CA ILE A 153 -13.20 -3.11 -2.52
C ILE A 153 -13.85 -1.77 -2.12
N ALA A 154 -14.33 -0.93 -3.06
CA ALA A 154 -15.07 0.29 -2.66
C ALA A 154 -16.25 -0.06 -1.80
N GLU A 155 -17.05 -1.03 -2.23
CA GLU A 155 -18.26 -1.40 -1.52
C GLU A 155 -17.93 -1.85 -0.10
N GLY A 156 -16.85 -2.62 0.06
CA GLY A 156 -16.33 -3.01 1.37
C GLY A 156 -15.88 -1.83 2.22
N GLU A 157 -15.07 -0.93 1.65
CA GLU A 157 -14.57 0.27 2.33
C GLU A 157 -15.72 1.20 2.75
N ARG A 158 -16.67 1.46 1.85
CA ARG A 158 -17.92 2.19 2.11
C ARG A 158 -18.72 1.52 3.23
N PHE A 159 -18.89 0.20 3.16
CA PHE A 159 -19.62 -0.54 4.19
C PHE A 159 -18.95 -0.42 5.56
N ASP A 160 -17.63 -0.56 5.64
CA ASP A 160 -16.86 -0.46 6.88
C ASP A 160 -16.94 0.94 7.48
N ARG A 161 -16.84 2.00 6.66
CA ARG A 161 -17.05 3.39 7.09
C ARG A 161 -18.44 3.61 7.65
N ASN A 162 -19.48 3.20 6.91
CA ASN A 162 -20.88 3.39 7.32
C ASN A 162 -21.27 2.53 8.53
N ARG A 163 -20.64 1.36 8.71
CA ARG A 163 -20.85 0.52 9.89
C ARG A 163 -20.19 1.11 11.14
N ASN A 164 -19.10 1.86 11.00
CA ASN A 164 -18.38 2.46 12.13
C ASN A 164 -17.95 3.91 11.91
N PRO A 165 -18.91 4.86 11.92
CA PRO A 165 -18.63 6.28 11.64
C PRO A 165 -17.64 6.92 12.61
N THR A 166 -17.53 6.39 13.83
CA THR A 166 -16.69 6.92 14.91
C THR A 166 -15.34 6.22 15.07
N GLY A 167 -15.07 5.17 14.30
CA GLY A 167 -13.86 4.35 14.44
C GLY A 167 -13.80 3.50 15.73
N VAL A 168 -14.83 3.55 16.59
CA VAL A 168 -14.87 2.83 17.87
C VAL A 168 -15.23 1.35 17.63
N PRO A 169 -14.38 0.39 18.03
CA PRO A 169 -14.67 -1.05 17.93
C PRO A 169 -16.03 -1.37 18.55
N ALA A 170 -16.81 -2.26 17.92
CA ALA A 170 -18.16 -2.62 18.39
C ALA A 170 -18.20 -3.05 19.87
N ARG A 171 -17.13 -3.69 20.38
CA ARG A 171 -16.96 -4.09 21.78
C ARG A 171 -16.84 -2.93 22.77
N LEU A 172 -16.50 -1.73 22.30
CA LEU A 172 -16.36 -0.50 23.08
C LEU A 172 -17.55 0.46 22.88
N ARG A 173 -18.50 0.11 22.02
CA ARG A 173 -19.78 0.82 21.97
C ARG A 173 -20.56 0.44 23.22
N ARG A 174 -20.56 1.30 24.22
CA ARG A 174 -21.50 1.17 25.34
C ARG A 174 -22.90 1.10 24.74
N PRO A 175 -23.76 0.13 25.13
CA PRO A 175 -25.16 0.22 24.79
C PRO A 175 -25.66 1.58 25.30
N LEU A 176 -26.28 2.37 24.42
CA LEU A 176 -26.97 3.59 24.82
C LEU A 176 -27.90 3.18 25.95
N ALA A 177 -27.60 3.67 27.16
CA ALA A 177 -28.41 3.39 28.31
C ALA A 177 -29.83 3.78 27.94
N THR A 178 -30.76 2.86 28.16
CA THR A 178 -32.20 3.08 28.11
C THR A 178 -32.53 4.13 29.17
N GLN A 179 -32.27 5.39 28.83
CA GLN A 179 -32.53 6.59 29.60
C GLN A 179 -33.59 7.39 28.85
N GLU A 180 -34.76 6.77 28.71
CA GLU A 180 -36.03 7.49 28.85
C GLU A 180 -36.96 6.58 29.65
N GLN A 181 -36.72 6.62 30.95
CA GLN A 181 -37.73 6.39 31.95
C GLN A 181 -38.74 7.53 31.90
N ARG A 182 -40.01 7.16 32.09
CA ARG A 182 -40.92 7.82 33.04
C ARG A 182 -41.03 9.33 32.89
N GLN A 183 -42.04 9.76 32.12
CA GLN A 183 -43.10 10.61 32.66
C GLN A 183 -44.45 10.06 32.17
#